data_AF-A0A1L7WBX3-F1
#
_entry.id   AF-A0A1L7WBX3-F1
#
_cell.length_a   1.000
_cell.length_b   1.000
_cell.length_c   1.000
_cell.angle_alpha   90.00
_cell.angle_beta   90.00
_cell.angle_gamma   90.00
#
_symmetry.space_group_name_H-M   'P 1'
#
loop_
_entity.id
_entity.type
_entity.pdbx_description
1 polymer ?
#
loop_
_entity_poly.entity_id
_entity_poly.type
_entity_poly.pdbx_seq_one_letter_code
_entity_poly.pdbx_strand_id
1 'polypeptide(L)' 'MADTENVVKNVIPEHRTGYIRKVKLEDLLRNLFGKYIFVEHISERWVFYAPREVTDAELRPIIEDN' A
#
# COMPACT_ATOMS: atom_id res chain seq x y z
N MET A 1 -7.48 28.13 1.65
CA MET A 1 -6.42 27.32 1.01
C MET A 1 -6.99 25.91 0.96
N ALA A 2 -7.22 25.37 -0.23
CA ALA A 2 -7.76 24.02 -0.37
C ALA A 2 -6.58 23.06 -0.32
N ASP A 3 -6.26 22.56 0.87
CA ASP A 3 -5.42 21.39 1.07
C ASP A 3 -6.13 20.20 0.41
N THR A 4 -6.03 20.13 -0.91
CA THR A 4 -6.44 18.97 -1.67
C THR A 4 -5.45 17.90 -1.26
N GLU A 5 -5.82 17.05 -0.31
CA GLU A 5 -5.03 15.87 0.06
C GLU A 5 -4.77 15.10 -1.23
N ASN A 6 -3.59 15.31 -1.81
CA ASN A 6 -3.25 14.79 -3.12
C ASN A 6 -2.91 13.32 -2.94
N VAL A 7 -3.96 12.48 -2.89
CA VAL A 7 -3.81 11.04 -2.72
C VAL A 7 -3.43 10.43 -4.07
N VAL A 8 -2.28 9.78 -4.09
CA VAL A 8 -1.75 9.04 -5.22
C VAL A 8 -2.33 7.63 -5.19
N LYS A 9 -2.88 7.20 -6.33
CA LYS A 9 -3.30 5.81 -6.54
C LYS A 9 -2.07 4.93 -6.69
N ASN A 10 -1.88 4.03 -5.75
CA ASN A 10 -0.82 3.04 -5.76
C ASN A 10 -1.40 1.70 -6.20
N VAL A 11 -0.70 1.03 -7.12
CA VAL A 11 -1.08 -0.28 -7.62
C VAL A 11 0.10 -1.21 -7.47
N ILE A 12 -0.04 -2.20 -6.59
CA ILE A 12 0.93 -3.27 -6.44
C ILE A 12 0.55 -4.39 -7.41
N PRO A 13 1.45 -4.76 -8.33
CA PRO A 13 1.21 -5.81 -9.31
C PRO A 13 1.16 -7.22 -8.69
N GLU A 14 0.51 -8.15 -9.42
CA GLU A 14 0.18 -9.51 -8.95
C GLU A 14 1.37 -10.33 -8.46
N HIS A 15 2.54 -10.16 -9.08
CA HIS A 15 3.75 -10.88 -8.74
C HIS A 15 4.24 -10.58 -7.32
N ARG A 16 3.70 -9.53 -6.68
CA ARG A 16 3.98 -9.16 -5.29
C ARG A 16 2.78 -9.41 -4.38
N THR A 17 1.57 -9.29 -4.92
CA THR A 17 0.31 -9.57 -4.21
C THR A 17 0.32 -10.95 -3.59
N GLY A 18 0.86 -11.97 -4.27
CA GLY A 18 0.96 -13.34 -3.75
C GLY A 18 1.82 -13.47 -2.48
N TYR A 19 2.81 -12.60 -2.29
CA TYR A 19 3.71 -12.60 -1.13
C TYR A 19 3.26 -11.61 -0.05
N ILE A 20 2.35 -10.70 -0.36
CA ILE A 20 1.91 -9.62 0.52
C ILE A 20 0.50 -9.91 1.04
N ARG A 21 0.38 -10.16 2.34
CA ARG A 21 -0.93 -10.26 3.00
C ARG A 21 -1.55 -8.87 3.16
N LYS A 22 -2.85 -8.74 2.86
CA LYS A 22 -3.64 -7.50 3.02
C LYS A 22 -3.40 -6.83 4.38
N VAL A 23 -3.50 -7.61 5.46
CA VAL A 23 -3.35 -7.11 6.83
C VAL A 23 -1.97 -6.51 7.08
N LYS A 24 -0.89 -7.14 6.58
CA LYS A 24 0.48 -6.61 6.70
C LYS A 24 0.65 -5.33 5.89
N LEU A 25 0.06 -5.27 4.70
CA LEU A 25 0.11 -4.07 3.86
C LEU A 25 -0.63 -2.90 4.50
N GLU A 26 -1.85 -3.13 5.02
CA GLU A 26 -2.61 -2.11 5.74
C GLU A 26 -1.88 -1.63 7.00
N ASP A 27 -1.27 -2.54 7.76
CA ASP A 27 -0.50 -2.19 8.97
C ASP A 27 0.77 -1.39 8.62
N LEU A 28 1.49 -1.80 7.58
CA LEU A 28 2.64 -1.06 7.05
C LEU A 28 2.23 0.34 6.60
N LEU A 29 1.19 0.46 5.78
CA LEU A 29 0.67 1.75 5.31
C LEU A 29 0.23 2.63 6.49
N ARG A 30 -0.41 2.04 7.51
CA ARG A 30 -0.79 2.74 8.73
C ARG A 30 0.42 3.26 9.50
N ASN A 31 1.47 2.47 9.62
CA ASN A 31 2.71 2.88 10.30
C ASN A 31 3.44 3.97 9.50
N LEU A 32 3.48 3.83 8.18
CA LEU A 32 4.20 4.71 7.26
C LEU A 32 3.56 6.10 7.11
N PHE A 33 2.23 6.15 7.13
CA PHE A 33 1.47 7.39 6.94
C PHE A 33 0.77 7.89 8.20
N GLY A 34 0.80 7.14 9.30
CA GLY A 34 0.12 7.46 10.54
C GLY A 34 -1.42 7.44 10.44
N LYS A 35 -1.99 6.99 9.31
CA LYS A 35 -3.44 6.94 9.07
C LYS A 35 -3.84 5.61 8.45
N TYR A 36 -5.05 5.16 8.76
CA TYR A 36 -5.59 3.94 8.16
C TYR A 36 -5.79 4.14 6.65
N ILE A 37 -5.16 3.31 5.83
CA ILE A 37 -5.29 3.31 4.38
C ILE A 37 -5.98 2.01 3.98
N PHE A 38 -7.13 2.16 3.33
CA PHE A 38 -7.88 1.02 2.83
C PHE A 38 -7.22 0.44 1.58
N VAL A 39 -6.98 -0.86 1.61
CA VAL A 39 -6.42 -1.61 0.48
C VAL A 39 -7.49 -2.50 -0.14
N GLU A 40 -7.69 -2.33 -1.44
CA GLU A 40 -8.58 -3.15 -2.26
C GLU A 40 -7.80 -4.20 -3.05
N HIS A 41 -8.36 -5.40 -3.15
CA HIS A 41 -7.85 -6.44 -4.04
C HIS A 41 -8.66 -6.42 -5.33
N ILE A 42 -8.06 -5.98 -6.43
CA ILE A 42 -8.73 -5.89 -7.73
C ILE A 42 -7.88 -6.65 -8.74
N SER A 43 -8.44 -7.71 -9.34
CA SER A 43 -7.77 -8.51 -10.38
C SER A 43 -6.35 -8.92 -9.98
N GLU A 44 -6.20 -9.53 -8.80
CA GLU A 44 -4.92 -10.04 -8.27
C GLU A 44 -3.89 -8.95 -7.95
N ARG A 45 -4.31 -7.68 -7.90
CA ARG A 45 -3.48 -6.52 -7.60
C ARG A 45 -3.99 -5.84 -6.34
N TRP A 46 -3.07 -5.35 -5.52
CA TRP A 46 -3.45 -4.47 -4.41
C TRP A 46 -3.53 -3.04 -4.91
N VAL A 47 -4.67 -2.40 -4.69
CA VAL A 47 -4.93 -1.01 -5.08
C VAL A 47 -5.26 -0.21 -3.82
N PHE A 48 -4.60 0.92 -3.63
CA PHE A 48 -4.86 1.79 -2.48
C PHE A 48 -4.50 3.24 -2.78
N TYR A 49 -5.02 4.14 -1.95
CA TYR A 49 -4.80 5.59 -2.07
C TYR A 49 -3.99 6.08 -0.89
N ALA A 50 -2.84 6.68 -1.17
CA ALA A 50 -1.91 7.16 -0.16
C ALA A 50 -1.42 8.58 -0.50
N PRO A 51 -1.00 9.41 0.46
CA PRO A 51 -0.55 10.77 0.17
C PRO A 51 0.76 10.84 -0.63
N ARG A 52 1.47 9.72 -0.80
CA ARG A 52 2.62 9.59 -1.72
C ARG A 52 2.65 8.19 -2.34
N GLU A 53 3.45 8.03 -3.40
CA GLU A 53 3.72 6.71 -3.98
C GLU A 53 4.56 5.85 -3.02
N VAL A 54 4.15 4.59 -2.84
CA VAL A 54 4.86 3.61 -2.01
C VAL A 54 5.85 2.87 -2.88
N THR A 55 7.13 3.10 -2.62
CA THR A 55 8.22 2.45 -3.35
C THR A 55 8.48 1.03 -2.84
N ASP A 56 9.15 0.23 -3.67
CA ASP A 56 9.57 -1.13 -3.34
C ASP A 56 10.33 -1.26 -2.01
N ALA A 57 11.18 -0.29 -1.69
CA ALA A 57 11.96 -0.30 -0.45
C ALA A 57 11.06 -0.32 0.80
N GLU A 58 9.91 0.36 0.74
CA GLU A 58 8.94 0.39 1.83
C GLU A 58 8.15 -0.93 1.91
N LEU A 59 8.03 -1.67 0.79
CA LEU A 59 7.35 -2.96 0.73
C LEU A 59 8.27 -4.16 1.06
N ARG A 60 9.60 -4.00 0.97
CA ARG A 60 10.57 -5.04 1.36
C ARG A 60 10.27 -5.74 2.69
N PRO A 61 10.06 -5.03 3.82
CA PRO A 61 9.88 -5.68 5.12
C PRO A 61 8.67 -6.62 5.18
N ILE A 62 7.64 -6.40 4.37
CA ILE A 62 6.45 -7.28 4.34
C ILE A 62 6.55 -8.40 3.30
N ILE A 63 7.47 -8.27 2.33
CA ILE A 63 7.77 -9.31 1.33
C ILE A 63 8.78 -10.32 1.89
N GLU A 64 9.80 -9.87 2.63
CA GLU A 64 10.81 -10.76 3.23
C GLU A 64 10.29 -11.58 4.42
N ASP A 65 9.17 -11.18 5.03
CA ASP A 65 8.55 -11.85 6.18
C ASP A 65 7.50 -12.91 5.78
N ASN A 66 7.56 -13.45 4.55
CA ASN A 66 6.71 -14.54 4.04
C ASN A 66 7.55 -15.70 3.53
#